data_AF-A0AAQ1GJU9-F1
#
_entry.id   AF-A0AAQ1GJU9-F1
#
_cell.length_a   1.000
_cell.length_b   1.000
_cell.length_c   1.000
_cell.angle_alpha   90.00
_cell.angle_beta   90.00
_cell.angle_gamma   90.00
#
_symmetry.space_group_name_H-M   'P 1'
#
loop_
_entity.id
_entity.type
_entity.pdbx_description
1 polymer ?
#
loop_
_entity_poly.entity_id
_entity_poly.type
_entity_poly.pdbx_seq_one_letter_code
_entity_poly.pdbx_strand_id
1 'polypeptide(L)' 'MALASYRISAPFEISGGYRDTRASSADGIQDAARYQQVSLREMYHLSRSTTLHTLQAYQHASEQTPGAPSSL' A
#
# COMPACT_ATOMS: atom_id res chain seq x y z
N MET A 1 -0.63 1.67 -10.13
CA MET A 1 -0.18 2.37 -8.92
C MET A 1 -0.75 3.78 -8.95
N ALA A 2 -1.50 4.15 -7.92
CA ALA A 2 -2.07 5.48 -7.76
C ALA A 2 -1.44 6.13 -6.52
N LEU A 3 -1.17 7.42 -6.61
CA LEU A 3 -0.66 8.25 -5.52
C LEU A 3 -1.48 9.53 -5.52
N ALA A 4 -1.89 9.96 -4.35
CA ALA A 4 -2.57 11.23 -4.14
C ALA A 4 -1.90 11.95 -2.97
N SER A 5 -1.56 13.22 -3.19
CA SER A 5 -1.01 14.09 -2.16
C SER A 5 -1.95 15.29 -2.02
N TYR A 6 -2.28 15.65 -0.79
CA TYR A 6 -3.06 16.84 -0.50
C TYR A 6 -2.40 17.63 0.61
N ARG A 7 -2.18 18.92 0.33
CA ARG A 7 -1.63 19.86 1.30
C ARG A 7 -2.75 20.75 1.81
N ILE A 8 -3.12 20.52 3.06
CA ILE A 8 -4.22 21.25 3.72
C ILE A 8 -3.74 22.63 4.16
N SER A 9 -2.50 22.73 4.66
CA SER A 9 -1.88 23.98 5.07
C SER A 9 -0.35 23.91 4.96
N ALA A 10 0.36 25.06 5.05
CA ALA A 10 1.83 25.08 4.99
C ALA A 10 2.52 24.08 5.95
N PRO A 11 2.02 23.85 7.18
CA PRO A 11 2.58 22.81 8.05
C PRO A 11 1.95 21.43 7.91
N PHE A 12 0.81 21.26 7.23
CA PHE A 12 0.08 19.98 7.22
C PHE A 12 -0.09 19.41 5.81
N GLU A 13 0.50 18.24 5.60
CA GLU A 13 0.43 17.49 4.36
C GLU A 13 -0.03 16.06 4.64
N ILE A 14 -0.94 15.55 3.82
CA ILE A 14 -1.37 14.16 3.84
C ILE A 14 -1.17 13.56 2.45
N SER A 15 -0.64 12.34 2.40
CA SER A 15 -0.39 11.63 1.15
C SER A 15 -0.83 10.17 1.29
N GLY A 16 -1.52 9.66 0.27
CA GLY A 16 -1.95 8.28 0.17
C GLY A 16 -1.44 7.64 -1.12
N GLY A 17 -1.00 6.38 -1.02
CA GLY A 17 -0.54 5.59 -2.16
C GLY A 17 -1.18 4.22 -2.18
N TYR A 18 -1.68 3.81 -3.34
CA TYR A 18 -2.18 2.46 -3.60
C TYR A 18 -1.38 1.81 -4.72
N ARG A 19 -0.77 0.67 -4.43
CA ARG A 19 -0.05 -0.15 -5.39
C ARG A 19 -0.74 -1.50 -5.51
N ASP A 20 -1.33 -1.73 -6.68
CA ASP A 20 -1.79 -3.03 -7.12
C ASP A 20 -0.65 -3.63 -7.95
N THR A 21 0.07 -4.60 -7.38
CA THR A 21 1.04 -5.39 -8.13
C THR A 21 0.33 -6.68 -8.53
N ARG A 22 -0.16 -6.72 -9.77
CA ARG A 22 -0.57 -7.97 -10.41
C ARG A 22 0.69 -8.57 -11.02
N ALA A 23 1.14 -9.71 -10.50
CA ALA A 23 2.07 -10.53 -11.25
C ALA A 23 1.31 -11.00 -12.51
N SER A 24 1.54 -10.33 -13.64
CA SER A 24 0.93 -10.74 -14.90
C SER A 24 1.42 -12.14 -15.20
N SER A 25 0.51 -13.11 -15.27
CA SER A 25 0.72 -14.47 -15.74
C SER A 25 1.25 -14.42 -17.18
N ALA A 26 2.55 -14.20 -17.33
CA ALA A 26 3.20 -14.14 -18.64
C ALA A 26 3.56 -15.54 -19.17
N ASP A 27 3.28 -16.61 -18.42
CA ASP A 27 3.69 -17.97 -18.80
C ASP A 27 2.81 -19.06 -18.14
N GLY A 28 1.51 -19.13 -18.48
CA GLY A 28 0.67 -20.31 -18.21
C GLY A 28 0.29 -20.64 -16.76
N ILE A 29 0.73 -19.88 -15.75
CA ILE A 29 0.35 -20.11 -14.34
C ILE A 29 -0.89 -19.28 -13.98
N GLN A 30 -1.95 -20.01 -13.62
CA GLN A 30 -3.32 -19.53 -13.40
C GLN A 30 -3.54 -18.84 -12.03
N ASP A 31 -2.49 -18.75 -11.20
CA ASP A 31 -2.53 -18.16 -9.86
C ASP A 31 -1.56 -16.98 -9.77
N ALA A 32 -2.03 -15.82 -10.21
CA ALA A 32 -1.31 -14.57 -10.03
C ALA A 32 -1.41 -14.13 -8.56
N ALA A 33 -0.33 -14.30 -7.78
CA ALA A 33 -0.24 -13.71 -6.44
C ALA A 33 -0.48 -12.19 -6.52
N ARG A 34 -1.53 -11.71 -5.83
CA ARG A 34 -1.94 -10.31 -5.86
C ARG A 34 -1.40 -9.64 -4.62
N TYR A 35 -0.50 -8.68 -4.81
CA TYR A 35 -0.02 -7.84 -3.73
C TYR A 35 -0.72 -6.48 -3.81
N GLN A 36 -1.54 -6.21 -2.80
CA GLN A 36 -2.20 -4.92 -2.61
C GLN A 36 -1.49 -4.21 -1.49
N GLN A 37 -0.82 -3.10 -1.81
CA GLN A 37 -0.16 -2.26 -0.82
C GLN A 37 -0.88 -0.92 -0.75
N VAL A 38 -1.40 -0.60 0.43
CA VAL A 38 -1.91 0.71 0.82
C VAL A 38 -0.86 1.38 1.68
N SER A 39 -0.61 2.66 1.43
CA SER A 39 0.25 3.50 2.25
C SER A 39 -0.45 4.83 2.50
N LEU A 40 -0.42 5.29 3.74
CA LEU A 40 -0.93 6.57 4.17
C LEU A 40 0.16 7.27 4.98
N ARG A 41 0.45 8.50 4.60
CA ARG A 41 1.45 9.35 5.23
C ARG A 41 0.80 10.65 5.66
N GLU A 42 1.07 11.06 6.88
CA GLU A 42 0.70 12.37 7.41
C GLU A 42 1.95 13.08 7.91
N MET A 43 2.11 14.34 7.55
CA MET A 43 3.24 15.18 7.92
C MET A 43 2.72 16.48 8.53
N TYR A 44 3.10 16.74 9.77
CA TYR A 44 2.71 17.90 10.54
C TYR A 44 3.92 18.64 11.09
N HIS A 45 4.13 19.86 10.62
CA HIS A 45 5.23 20.72 11.04
C HIS A 45 4.77 21.62 12.19
N LEU A 46 5.11 21.26 13.44
CA LEU A 46 4.79 22.09 14.62
C LEU A 46 5.60 23.39 14.65
N SER A 47 6.81 23.38 14.10
CA SER A 47 7.72 24.52 14.10
C SER A 47 8.78 24.35 13.02
N ARG A 48 9.59 25.40 12.79
CA ARG A 48 10.71 25.38 11.83
C ARG A 48 11.76 24.29 12.13
N SER A 49 11.76 23.74 13.34
CA SER A 49 12.69 22.73 13.85
C SER A 49 12.04 21.39 14.23
N THR A 50 10.71 21.26 14.16
CA THR A 50 10.02 20.05 14.63
C THR A 50 8.90 19.68 13.69
N THR A 51 9.08 18.52 13.05
CA THR A 51 8.10 17.90 12.15
C THR A 51 7.75 16.54 12.71
N LEU A 52 6.47 16.33 13.00
CA LEU A 52 5.90 15.02 13.24
C LEU A 52 5.50 14.42 11.90
N HIS A 53 5.77 13.14 11.74
CA HIS A 53 5.30 12.41 10.57
C HIS A 53 4.79 11.06 11.03
N THR A 54 3.67 10.64 10.46
CA THR A 54 3.11 9.31 10.64
C THR A 54 3.10 8.64 9.28
N LEU A 55 3.48 7.37 9.25
CA LEU A 55 3.43 6.55 8.04
C LEU A 55 2.80 5.23 8.44
N GLN A 56 1.68 4.92 7.81
CA GLN A 56 0.98 3.66 7.95
C GLN A 56 1.02 2.96 6.61
N ALA A 57 1.60 1.77 6.57
CA ALA A 57 1.60 0.94 5.39
C ALA A 57 0.91 -0.38 5.72
N TYR A 58 -0.05 -0.75 4.90
CA TYR A 58 -0.72 -2.03 4.96
C TYR A 58 -0.45 -2.78 3.66
N GLN A 59 0.16 -3.95 3.78
CA GLN A 59 0.38 -4.85 2.66
C GLN A 59 -0.49 -6.08 2.87
N HIS A 60 -1.35 -6.34 1.91
CA HIS A 60 -2.11 -7.57 1.82
C HIS A 60 -1.57 -8.37 0.65
N ALA A 61 -1.02 -9.55 0.94
CA ALA A 61 -0.68 -10.54 -0.06
C ALA A 61 -1.83 -11.54 -0.12
N SER A 62 -2.61 -11.50 -1.18
CA SER A 62 -3.50 -12.61 -1.50
C SER A 62 -2.70 -13.60 -2.34
N GLU A 63 -1.96 -14.48 -1.66
CA GLU A 63 -1.58 -15.75 -2.25
C GLU A 63 -2.84 -16.62 -2.21
N GLN A 64 -3.51 -16.77 -3.35
CA GLN A 64 -4.31 -17.97 -3.55
C GLN A 64 -3.29 -19.08 -3.73
N THR A 65 -3.08 -19.87 -2.67
CA THR A 65 -2.42 -21.16 -2.82
C THR A 65 -3.50 -22.12 -3.34
N PRO A 66 -3.48 -22.53 -4.61
CA PRO A 66 -4.35 -23.59 -5.09
C PRO A 66 -3.88 -24.91 -4.46
N GLY A 67 -4.41 -25.25 -3.29
CA GLY A 67 -4.13 -26.54 -2.66
C GLY A 67 -4.04 -26.51 -1.14
N ALA A 68 -5.12 -26.13 -0.45
CA ALA A 68 -5.38 -26.74 0.84
C ALA A 68 -6.06 -28.10 0.55
N PRO A 69 -5.42 -29.25 0.86
CA PRO A 69 -6.09 -30.54 0.72
C PRO A 69 -7.25 -30.60 1.71
N SER A 70 -8.47 -30.59 1.20
CA SER A 70 -9.63 -31.10 1.91
C SER A 70 -9.57 -32.63 1.87
N SER A 71 -9.00 -33.25 2.91
CA SER A 71 -9.12 -34.69 3.12
C SER A 71 -9.35 -34.96 4.60
N LEU A 72 -10.64 -35.16 4.92
CA LEU A 72 -11.15 -35.89 6.08
C LEU A 72 -10.71 -37.36 6.01
#